data_AF-A0AAV8D9X2-F1
#
_entry.id   AF-A0AAV8D9X2-F1
#
_cell.length_a   1.000
_cell.length_b   1.000
_cell.length_c   1.000
_cell.angle_alpha   90.00
_cell.angle_beta   90.00
_cell.angle_gamma   90.00
#
_symmetry.space_group_name_H-M   'P 1'
#
loop_
_entity.id
_entity.type
_entity.pdbx_description
1 polymer ?
#
loop_
_entity_poly.entity_id
_entity_poly.type
_entity_poly.pdbx_seq_one_letter_code
_entity_poly.pdbx_strand_id
1 'polypeptide(L)'
;MFLASCIGITECQEYFRTSLFIVGEFGANDYAFMMFGGKTLEQIHGYVPMVIETICAAAESLIKQGAKTVVVPGIWPDGCTPANLAQNTSRPIEDYEPETGCLKDLNDLSRYHNSKLLKAVKKLQQKYSHVRLINADYYQPIMDFVRTPHSFGFIDTPLRVCCGNATNQYNVNLTEVCAMPGVGSCENPLEYVNWDGVHLTEAAYHHIAQGWLTGPYAEPPILNSVDN
;
A
#
# COMPACT_ATOMS: atom_id res chain seq x y z
N MET A 1 -1.47 -0.86 16.37
CA MET A 1 -1.94 -0.05 17.51
C MET A 1 -0.76 0.16 18.45
N PHE A 2 -0.08 1.29 18.39
CA PHE A 2 0.94 1.65 19.39
C PHE A 2 0.28 2.53 20.45
N LEU A 3 -0.11 1.91 21.57
CA LEU A 3 -0.43 2.62 22.81
C LEU A 3 0.89 2.89 23.52
N ALA A 4 1.50 4.04 23.23
CA ALA A 4 2.47 4.62 24.14
C ALA A 4 1.73 5.59 25.04
N SER A 5 1.51 5.21 26.30
CA SER A 5 0.94 6.10 27.32
C SER A 5 2.06 6.94 27.91
N CYS A 6 2.30 8.11 27.33
CA CYS A 6 2.95 9.20 28.05
C CYS A 6 1.91 9.86 28.97
N ILE A 7 2.29 10.20 30.20
CA ILE A 7 1.34 10.71 31.20
C ILE A 7 1.48 12.24 31.34
N GLY A 8 2.67 12.79 31.07
CA GLY A 8 2.93 14.25 31.11
C GLY A 8 3.09 14.90 29.73
N ILE A 9 2.71 16.18 29.60
CA ILE A 9 2.81 16.94 28.34
C ILE A 9 4.24 16.93 27.78
N THR A 10 5.24 17.19 28.63
CA THR A 10 6.66 17.23 28.20
C THR A 10 7.16 15.86 27.76
N GLU A 11 6.78 14.80 28.47
CA GLU A 11 7.11 13.42 28.14
C GLU A 11 6.46 13.02 26.80
N CYS A 12 5.20 13.40 26.58
CA CYS A 12 4.51 13.17 25.31
C CYS A 12 5.18 13.90 24.14
N GLN A 13 5.56 15.16 24.33
CA GLN A 13 6.24 15.94 23.30
C GLN A 13 7.58 15.31 22.93
N GLU A 14 8.36 14.84 23.91
CA GLU A 14 9.64 14.19 23.66
C GLU A 14 9.48 12.82 22.98
N TYR A 15 8.48 12.04 23.40
CA TYR A 15 8.14 10.77 22.75
C TYR A 15 7.78 10.98 21.27
N PHE A 16 6.92 11.96 20.97
CA PHE A 16 6.56 12.31 19.59
C PHE A 16 7.77 12.80 18.80
N ARG A 17 8.65 13.58 19.43
CA ARG A 17 9.85 14.11 18.79
C ARG A 17 10.82 13.02 18.33
N THR A 18 10.91 11.92 19.08
CA THR A 18 11.87 10.82 18.84
C THR A 18 11.26 9.63 18.07
N SER A 19 9.94 9.59 17.93
CA SER A 19 9.23 8.51 17.23
C SER A 19 9.15 8.71 15.72
N LEU A 20 9.09 7.58 14.99
CA LEU A 20 8.70 7.51 13.60
C LEU A 20 7.19 7.23 13.52
N PHE A 21 6.43 8.09 12.83
CA PHE A 21 5.02 7.85 12.58
C PHE A 21 4.78 7.44 11.14
N ILE A 22 3.97 6.40 10.91
CA ILE A 22 3.50 6.01 9.58
C ILE A 22 2.01 6.31 9.50
N VAL A 23 1.60 7.14 8.55
CA VAL A 23 0.22 7.64 8.38
C VAL A 23 -0.39 6.98 7.15
N GLY A 24 -0.79 5.72 7.30
CA GLY A 24 -1.37 4.91 6.24
C GLY A 24 -1.04 3.43 6.40
N GLU A 25 -1.47 2.57 5.48
CA GLU A 25 -2.16 2.89 4.22
C GLU A 25 -3.63 3.31 4.38
N PHE A 26 -4.00 4.43 3.76
CA PHE A 26 -5.38 4.96 3.72
C PHE A 26 -5.79 5.20 2.27
N GLY A 27 -7.05 4.96 1.93
CA GLY A 27 -7.60 5.11 0.58
C GLY A 27 -7.99 3.80 -0.08
N ALA A 28 -7.11 2.78 -0.08
CA ALA A 28 -7.39 1.53 -0.78
C ALA A 28 -8.64 0.82 -0.24
N ASN A 29 -8.76 0.69 1.08
CA ASN A 29 -9.97 0.15 1.72
C ASN A 29 -11.20 1.05 1.47
N ASP A 30 -11.04 2.38 1.54
CA ASP A 30 -12.11 3.33 1.26
C ASP A 30 -12.71 3.10 -0.14
N TYR A 31 -11.85 2.95 -1.14
CA TYR A 31 -12.25 2.71 -2.53
C TYR A 31 -12.85 1.31 -2.73
N ALA A 32 -12.24 0.28 -2.14
CA ALA A 32 -12.73 -1.08 -2.21
C ALA A 32 -14.14 -1.22 -1.62
N PHE A 33 -14.40 -0.66 -0.43
CA PHE A 33 -15.73 -0.68 0.18
C PHE A 33 -16.74 0.17 -0.59
N MET A 34 -16.32 1.27 -1.22
CA MET A 34 -17.17 2.05 -2.11
C MET A 34 -17.57 1.27 -3.36
N MET A 35 -16.63 0.55 -3.99
CA MET A 35 -16.92 -0.34 -5.12
C MET A 35 -17.86 -1.48 -4.71
N PHE A 36 -17.59 -2.11 -3.57
CA PHE A 36 -18.46 -3.16 -3.02
C PHE A 36 -19.87 -2.64 -2.73
N GLY A 37 -20.00 -1.39 -2.29
CA GLY A 37 -21.26 -0.69 -2.11
C GLY A 37 -21.94 -0.22 -3.41
N GLY A 38 -21.40 -0.55 -4.58
CA GLY A 38 -21.99 -0.26 -5.89
C GLY A 38 -21.68 1.12 -6.47
N LYS A 39 -20.70 1.86 -5.92
CA LYS A 39 -20.27 3.12 -6.54
C LYS A 39 -19.46 2.85 -7.81
N THR A 40 -19.65 3.70 -8.82
CA THR A 40 -18.84 3.66 -10.05
C THR A 40 -17.44 4.23 -9.79
N LEU A 41 -16.46 3.87 -10.63
CA LEU A 41 -15.11 4.44 -10.53
C LEU A 41 -15.12 5.96 -10.65
N GLU A 42 -15.96 6.52 -11.53
CA GLU A 42 -16.11 7.99 -11.65
C GLU A 42 -16.56 8.64 -10.34
N GLN A 43 -17.54 8.02 -9.64
CA GLN A 43 -17.96 8.50 -8.33
C GLN A 43 -16.82 8.42 -7.32
N ILE A 44 -16.05 7.33 -7.32
CA ILE A 44 -14.92 7.10 -6.41
C ILE A 44 -13.78 8.10 -6.66
N HIS A 45 -13.48 8.42 -7.92
CA HIS A 45 -12.53 9.47 -8.27
C HIS A 45 -12.87 10.81 -7.61
N GLY A 46 -14.16 11.11 -7.46
CA GLY A 46 -14.66 12.29 -6.74
C GLY A 46 -14.34 12.32 -5.24
N TYR A 47 -14.12 11.15 -4.61
CA TYR A 47 -13.76 11.06 -3.18
C TYR A 47 -12.26 11.16 -2.93
N VAL A 48 -11.42 10.97 -3.95
CA VAL A 48 -9.95 11.02 -3.80
C VAL A 48 -9.47 12.31 -3.11
N PRO A 49 -9.91 13.53 -3.49
CA PRO A 49 -9.49 14.74 -2.79
C PRO A 49 -9.79 14.72 -1.29
N MET A 50 -10.97 14.23 -0.88
CA MET A 50 -11.36 14.13 0.53
C MET A 50 -10.47 13.15 1.30
N VAL A 51 -10.13 12.00 0.71
CA VAL A 51 -9.21 11.03 1.31
C VAL A 51 -7.83 11.66 1.51
N ILE A 52 -7.31 12.34 0.48
CA ILE A 52 -6.00 13.01 0.55
C ILE A 52 -5.99 14.13 1.61
N GLU A 53 -7.04 14.93 1.68
CA GLU A 53 -7.20 15.97 2.72
C GLU A 53 -7.20 15.35 4.12
N THR A 54 -7.86 14.20 4.31
CA THR A 54 -7.92 13.48 5.58
C THR A 54 -6.55 12.94 5.99
N ILE A 55 -5.79 12.35 5.06
CA ILE A 55 -4.41 11.89 5.29
C ILE A 55 -3.53 13.07 5.70
N CYS A 56 -3.62 14.19 4.98
CA CYS A 56 -2.84 15.39 5.27
C CYS A 56 -3.20 15.98 6.65
N ALA A 57 -4.49 16.03 6.99
CA ALA A 57 -4.94 16.50 8.29
C ALA A 57 -4.41 15.63 9.45
N ALA A 58 -4.38 14.30 9.27
CA ALA A 58 -3.80 13.38 10.24
C ALA A 58 -2.29 13.62 10.43
N ALA A 59 -1.54 13.75 9.32
CA ALA A 59 -0.12 14.07 9.36
C ALA A 59 0.15 15.43 10.04
N GLU A 60 -0.61 16.46 9.71
CA GLU A 60 -0.51 17.77 10.37
C GLU A 60 -0.82 17.71 11.86
N SER A 61 -1.79 16.89 12.28
CA SER A 61 -2.12 16.70 13.68
C SER A 61 -0.97 16.11 14.49
N LEU A 62 -0.26 15.11 13.93
CA LEU A 62 0.94 14.55 14.55
C LEU A 62 2.06 15.57 14.64
N ILE A 63 2.26 16.36 13.59
CA ILE A 63 3.26 17.44 13.57
C ILE A 63 2.97 18.48 14.66
N LYS A 64 1.72 18.90 14.80
CA LYS A 64 1.28 19.85 15.85
C LYS A 64 1.49 19.29 17.27
N GLN A 65 1.50 17.97 17.43
CA GLN A 65 1.79 17.28 18.70
C GLN A 65 3.28 17.04 18.95
N GLY A 66 4.16 17.42 18.00
CA GLY A 66 5.62 17.37 18.19
C GLY A 66 6.33 16.35 17.31
N ALA A 67 5.62 15.61 16.45
CA ALA A 67 6.25 14.64 15.55
C ALA A 67 7.30 15.30 14.64
N LYS A 68 8.50 14.72 14.60
CA LYS A 68 9.61 15.19 13.74
C LYS A 68 9.87 14.31 12.53
N THR A 69 9.43 13.05 12.54
CA THR A 69 9.53 12.17 11.38
C THR A 69 8.18 11.52 11.11
N VAL A 70 7.65 11.75 9.91
CA VAL A 70 6.35 11.22 9.48
C VAL A 70 6.49 10.62 8.07
N VAL A 71 6.13 9.36 7.93
CA VAL A 71 6.07 8.63 6.67
C VAL A 71 4.62 8.59 6.20
N VAL A 72 4.39 8.99 4.96
CA VAL A 72 3.07 8.99 4.33
C VAL A 72 3.16 8.08 3.10
N PRO A 73 2.71 6.82 3.20
CA PRO A 73 2.68 5.92 2.06
C PRO A 73 1.51 6.23 1.12
N GLY A 74 1.74 6.05 -0.19
CA GLY A 74 0.67 5.90 -1.18
C GLY A 74 -0.02 4.54 -1.10
N ILE A 75 -0.86 4.22 -2.08
CA ILE A 75 -1.54 2.93 -2.20
C ILE A 75 -0.90 2.03 -3.27
N TRP A 76 -1.03 0.72 -3.11
CA TRP A 76 -0.60 -0.33 -4.05
C TRP A 76 -1.31 -0.27 -5.41
N PRO A 77 -0.85 -1.01 -6.45
CA PRO A 77 -1.53 -1.07 -7.75
C PRO A 77 -2.77 -1.98 -7.62
N ASP A 78 -3.92 -1.41 -7.32
CA ASP A 78 -5.12 -2.20 -6.97
C ASP A 78 -5.66 -3.05 -8.14
N GLY A 79 -5.31 -2.70 -9.38
CA GLY A 79 -5.60 -3.53 -10.54
C GLY A 79 -4.80 -4.83 -10.59
N CYS A 80 -3.71 -4.92 -9.83
CA CYS A 80 -2.91 -6.14 -9.66
C CYS A 80 -3.33 -6.95 -8.42
N THR A 81 -4.30 -6.49 -7.63
CA THR A 81 -4.80 -7.22 -6.46
C THR A 81 -5.49 -8.52 -6.94
N PRO A 82 -5.03 -9.72 -6.55
CA PRO A 82 -5.60 -10.97 -7.06
C PRO A 82 -7.09 -11.15 -6.76
N ALA A 83 -7.58 -10.62 -5.63
CA ALA A 83 -9.01 -10.60 -5.33
C ALA A 83 -9.83 -9.75 -6.32
N ASN A 84 -9.30 -8.62 -6.79
CA ASN A 84 -9.97 -7.84 -7.83
C ASN A 84 -9.96 -8.58 -9.17
N LEU A 85 -8.84 -9.19 -9.52
CA LEU A 85 -8.72 -9.97 -10.76
C LEU A 85 -9.65 -11.19 -10.78
N ALA A 86 -9.74 -11.93 -9.68
CA ALA A 86 -10.64 -13.08 -9.55
C ALA A 86 -12.12 -12.72 -9.63
N GLN A 87 -12.52 -11.52 -9.20
CA GLN A 87 -13.89 -11.02 -9.35
C GLN A 87 -14.22 -10.54 -10.77
N ASN A 88 -13.19 -10.23 -11.56
CA ASN A 88 -13.34 -9.55 -12.84
C ASN A 88 -12.95 -10.43 -14.04
N THR A 89 -12.81 -11.75 -13.87
CA THR A 89 -12.37 -12.69 -14.92
C THR A 89 -13.22 -12.67 -16.20
N SER A 90 -14.45 -12.15 -16.12
CA SER A 90 -15.36 -12.02 -17.27
C SER A 90 -15.19 -10.72 -18.06
N ARG A 91 -14.32 -9.79 -17.62
CA ARG A 91 -14.06 -8.53 -18.33
C ARG A 91 -13.32 -8.79 -19.65
N PRO A 92 -13.53 -7.95 -20.68
CA PRO A 92 -12.79 -8.03 -21.93
C PRO A 92 -11.27 -7.91 -21.72
N ILE A 93 -10.47 -8.59 -22.55
CA ILE A 93 -9.00 -8.60 -22.43
C ILE A 93 -8.40 -7.19 -22.58
N GLU A 94 -9.05 -6.30 -23.32
CA GLU A 94 -8.66 -4.92 -23.50
C GLU A 94 -8.72 -4.08 -22.22
N ASP A 95 -9.42 -4.53 -21.18
CA ASP A 95 -9.45 -3.86 -19.87
C ASP A 95 -8.18 -4.16 -19.04
N TYR A 96 -7.38 -5.13 -19.47
CA TYR A 96 -6.18 -5.56 -18.79
C TYR A 96 -4.92 -4.97 -19.44
N GLU A 97 -3.95 -4.61 -18.61
CA GLU A 97 -2.60 -4.21 -19.03
C GLU A 97 -1.91 -5.42 -19.70
N PRO A 98 -1.46 -5.32 -20.97
CA PRO A 98 -0.93 -6.48 -21.71
C PRO A 98 0.33 -7.12 -21.10
N GLU A 99 1.15 -6.32 -20.42
CA GLU A 99 2.42 -6.78 -19.83
C GLU A 99 2.21 -7.49 -18.50
N THR A 100 1.27 -7.01 -17.68
CA THR A 100 1.14 -7.41 -16.27
C THR A 100 -0.11 -8.23 -16.00
N GLY A 101 -1.12 -8.16 -16.87
CA GLY A 101 -2.42 -8.76 -16.63
C GLY A 101 -3.23 -8.04 -15.53
N CYS A 102 -2.85 -6.82 -15.15
CA CYS A 102 -3.56 -6.02 -14.16
C CYS A 102 -4.71 -5.20 -14.77
N LEU A 103 -5.76 -4.91 -14.01
CA LEU A 103 -6.87 -4.07 -14.48
C LEU A 103 -6.44 -2.59 -14.62
N LYS A 104 -6.60 -2.04 -15.82
CA LYS A 104 -6.13 -0.68 -16.16
C LYS A 104 -6.78 0.40 -15.31
N ASP A 105 -8.10 0.33 -15.18
CA ASP A 105 -8.91 1.35 -14.53
C ASP A 105 -8.68 1.43 -13.00
N LEU A 106 -8.52 0.28 -12.34
CA LEU A 106 -8.16 0.24 -10.92
C LEU A 106 -6.72 0.74 -10.68
N ASN A 107 -5.80 0.40 -11.59
CA ASN A 107 -4.45 0.94 -11.56
C ASN A 107 -4.43 2.46 -11.84
N ASP A 108 -5.29 2.96 -12.72
CA ASP A 108 -5.47 4.40 -12.98
C ASP A 108 -5.97 5.16 -11.75
N LEU A 109 -6.95 4.60 -11.02
CA LEU A 109 -7.40 5.16 -9.75
C LEU A 109 -6.24 5.22 -8.73
N SER A 110 -5.46 4.15 -8.63
CA SER A 110 -4.31 4.06 -7.73
C SER A 110 -3.23 5.10 -8.07
N ARG A 111 -2.87 5.22 -9.36
CA ARG A 111 -1.94 6.24 -9.86
C ARG A 111 -2.46 7.66 -9.62
N TYR A 112 -3.77 7.88 -9.80
CA TYR A 112 -4.41 9.17 -9.55
C TYR A 112 -4.33 9.56 -8.07
N HIS A 113 -4.66 8.65 -7.14
CA HIS A 113 -4.48 8.85 -5.71
C HIS A 113 -3.02 9.22 -5.38
N ASN A 114 -2.07 8.37 -5.80
CA ASN A 114 -0.66 8.54 -5.46
C ASN A 114 -0.07 9.86 -6.00
N SER A 115 -0.46 10.25 -7.21
CA SER A 115 -0.06 11.54 -7.80
C SER A 115 -0.59 12.74 -6.99
N LYS A 116 -1.83 12.67 -6.50
CA LYS A 116 -2.42 13.72 -5.67
C LYS A 116 -1.79 13.75 -4.27
N LEU A 117 -1.55 12.58 -3.67
CA LEU A 117 -0.90 12.45 -2.38
C LEU A 117 0.50 13.02 -2.41
N LEU A 118 1.33 12.63 -3.38
CA LEU A 118 2.69 13.13 -3.54
C LEU A 118 2.73 14.66 -3.62
N LYS A 119 1.82 15.27 -4.39
CA LYS A 119 1.70 16.74 -4.49
C LYS A 119 1.29 17.37 -3.16
N ALA A 120 0.39 16.75 -2.41
CA ALA A 120 -0.07 17.25 -1.12
C ALA A 120 1.03 17.14 -0.05
N VAL A 121 1.74 16.00 0.01
CA VAL A 121 2.89 15.78 0.90
C VAL A 121 4.02 16.77 0.58
N LYS A 122 4.31 17.05 -0.70
CA LYS A 122 5.29 18.09 -1.08
C LYS A 122 4.91 19.48 -0.57
N LYS A 123 3.62 19.83 -0.54
CA LYS A 123 3.16 21.09 0.08
C LYS A 123 3.33 21.07 1.60
N LEU A 124 3.08 19.93 2.25
CA LEU A 124 3.31 19.77 3.70
C LEU A 124 4.81 19.88 4.04
N GLN A 125 5.69 19.29 3.24
CA GLN A 125 7.15 19.43 3.37
C GLN A 125 7.58 20.91 3.32
N GLN A 126 7.02 21.69 2.40
CA GLN A 126 7.29 23.14 2.31
C GLN A 126 6.75 23.91 3.53
N LYS A 127 5.55 23.55 4.01
CA LYS A 127 4.91 24.18 5.16
C LYS A 127 5.62 23.86 6.49
N TYR A 128 6.16 22.64 6.61
CA TYR A 128 6.79 22.12 7.83
C TYR A 128 8.25 21.72 7.56
N SER A 129 9.07 22.68 7.13
CA SER A 129 10.49 22.46 6.79
C SER A 129 11.37 21.90 7.92
N HIS A 130 10.89 21.96 9.17
CA HIS A 130 11.54 21.43 10.36
C HIS A 130 11.11 19.98 10.70
N VAL A 131 10.28 19.36 9.85
CA VAL A 131 9.81 17.98 9.99
C VAL A 131 10.30 17.19 8.80
N ARG A 132 10.81 15.98 9.05
CA ARG A 132 11.13 15.01 8.03
C ARG A 132 9.87 14.27 7.59
N LEU A 133 9.18 14.85 6.62
CA LEU A 133 8.05 14.22 5.93
C LEU A 133 8.57 13.37 4.77
N ILE A 134 8.24 12.08 4.77
CA ILE A 134 8.72 11.09 3.80
C ILE A 134 7.54 10.57 2.99
N ASN A 135 7.63 10.63 1.67
CA ASN A 135 6.69 9.95 0.79
C ASN A 135 7.17 8.52 0.55
N ALA A 136 6.37 7.50 0.90
CA ALA A 136 6.72 6.10 0.67
C ALA A 136 5.85 5.47 -0.42
N ASP A 137 6.43 4.62 -1.25
CA ASP A 137 5.77 4.05 -2.41
C ASP A 137 5.50 2.56 -2.23
N TYR A 138 4.23 2.17 -2.33
CA TYR A 138 3.81 0.78 -2.44
C TYR A 138 3.58 0.36 -3.90
N TYR A 139 3.30 1.31 -4.79
CA TYR A 139 2.91 1.04 -6.17
C TYR A 139 4.07 0.44 -6.96
N GLN A 140 5.19 1.15 -7.03
CA GLN A 140 6.34 0.72 -7.84
C GLN A 140 6.92 -0.65 -7.42
N PRO A 141 7.21 -0.94 -6.13
CA PRO A 141 7.77 -2.25 -5.78
C PRO A 141 6.86 -3.41 -6.17
N ILE A 142 5.54 -3.28 -5.98
CA ILE A 142 4.60 -4.34 -6.35
C ILE A 142 4.56 -4.51 -7.87
N MET A 143 4.61 -3.43 -8.64
CA MET A 143 4.73 -3.53 -10.10
C MET A 143 6.05 -4.19 -10.54
N ASP A 144 7.15 -3.97 -9.81
CA ASP A 144 8.44 -4.62 -10.09
C ASP A 144 8.38 -6.13 -9.79
N PHE A 145 7.68 -6.54 -8.72
CA PHE A 145 7.42 -7.95 -8.42
C PHE A 145 6.59 -8.63 -9.51
N VAL A 146 5.59 -7.92 -10.06
CA VAL A 146 4.73 -8.46 -11.13
C VAL A 146 5.48 -8.58 -12.46
N ARG A 147 6.32 -7.59 -12.80
CA ARG A 147 7.07 -7.60 -14.07
C ARG A 147 8.30 -8.50 -14.05
N THR A 148 8.98 -8.59 -12.91
CA THR A 148 10.27 -9.28 -12.78
C THR A 148 10.36 -10.13 -11.51
N PRO A 149 9.43 -11.08 -11.29
CA PRO A 149 9.33 -11.82 -10.03
C PRO A 149 10.63 -12.51 -9.59
N HIS A 150 11.36 -13.11 -10.53
CA HIS A 150 12.63 -13.80 -10.26
C HIS A 150 13.73 -12.91 -9.68
N SER A 151 13.74 -11.62 -10.01
CA SER A 151 14.70 -10.65 -9.46
C SER A 151 14.56 -10.49 -7.94
N PHE A 152 13.41 -10.91 -7.40
CA PHE A 152 13.06 -10.84 -5.99
C PHE A 152 12.86 -12.23 -5.36
N GLY A 153 13.19 -13.32 -6.08
CA GLY A 153 13.00 -14.69 -5.60
C GLY A 153 11.57 -15.21 -5.67
N PHE A 154 10.67 -14.54 -6.40
CA PHE A 154 9.29 -14.98 -6.62
C PHE A 154 9.14 -15.83 -7.88
N ILE A 155 8.14 -16.72 -7.90
CA ILE A 155 7.80 -17.56 -9.06
C ILE A 155 7.15 -16.77 -10.22
N ASP A 156 7.12 -17.37 -11.42
CA ASP A 156 6.54 -16.83 -12.67
C ASP A 156 5.02 -16.57 -12.65
N THR A 157 4.35 -16.81 -11.51
CA THR A 157 2.93 -16.48 -11.32
C THR A 157 2.76 -15.46 -10.19
N PRO A 158 3.26 -14.21 -10.35
CA PRO A 158 3.29 -13.23 -9.26
C PRO A 158 1.90 -12.79 -8.78
N LEU A 159 0.86 -13.01 -9.58
CA LEU A 159 -0.54 -12.69 -9.23
C LEU A 159 -1.29 -13.89 -8.62
N ARG A 160 -0.64 -15.05 -8.48
CA ARG A 160 -1.21 -16.22 -7.80
C ARG A 160 -0.96 -16.12 -6.30
N VAL A 161 -1.97 -16.43 -5.49
CA VAL A 161 -1.87 -16.35 -4.02
C VAL A 161 -1.35 -17.63 -3.40
N CYS A 162 -0.57 -17.51 -2.33
CA CYS A 162 -0.06 -18.65 -1.59
C CYS A 162 -1.16 -19.40 -0.85
N CYS A 163 -2.02 -18.68 -0.14
CA CYS A 163 -3.11 -19.22 0.66
C CYS A 163 -4.46 -18.98 -0.02
N GLY A 164 -5.16 -20.08 -0.31
CA GLY A 164 -6.39 -20.05 -1.07
C GLY A 164 -6.84 -21.45 -1.45
N ASN A 165 -8.10 -21.54 -1.87
CA ASN A 165 -8.73 -22.80 -2.26
C ASN A 165 -9.55 -22.60 -3.54
N ALA A 166 -8.88 -22.23 -4.63
CA ALA A 166 -9.57 -22.02 -5.91
C ALA A 166 -8.84 -22.67 -7.08
N THR A 167 -9.62 -23.08 -8.07
CA THR A 167 -9.10 -23.64 -9.34
C THR A 167 -8.81 -22.57 -10.39
N ASN A 168 -9.14 -21.29 -10.12
CA ASN A 168 -8.81 -20.20 -11.04
C ASN A 168 -7.31 -19.89 -11.03
N GLN A 169 -6.87 -19.13 -12.03
CA GLN A 169 -5.45 -18.80 -12.24
C GLN A 169 -4.81 -18.09 -11.02
N TYR A 170 -5.59 -17.33 -10.25
CA TYR A 170 -5.12 -16.55 -9.11
C TYR A 170 -5.14 -17.32 -7.78
N ASN A 171 -5.77 -18.50 -7.71
CA ASN A 171 -6.02 -19.26 -6.47
C ASN A 171 -6.91 -18.52 -5.44
N VAL A 172 -7.75 -17.58 -5.86
CA VAL A 172 -8.59 -16.81 -4.94
C VAL A 172 -10.03 -17.30 -4.93
N ASN A 173 -10.58 -17.58 -3.75
CA ASN A 173 -12.01 -17.76 -3.53
C ASN A 173 -12.46 -16.82 -2.40
N LEU A 174 -13.33 -15.84 -2.70
CA LEU A 174 -13.76 -14.84 -1.73
C LEU A 174 -14.72 -15.37 -0.66
N THR A 175 -15.27 -16.57 -0.83
CA THR A 175 -16.12 -17.21 0.18
C THR A 175 -15.36 -18.25 1.00
N GLU A 176 -14.14 -18.59 0.61
CA GLU A 176 -13.27 -19.57 1.28
C GLU A 176 -11.91 -18.93 1.54
N VAL A 177 -11.87 -18.08 2.56
CA VAL A 177 -10.67 -17.32 2.92
C VAL A 177 -9.71 -18.12 3.80
N CYS A 178 -8.45 -17.67 3.83
CA CYS A 178 -7.43 -18.24 4.70
C CYS A 178 -7.89 -18.41 6.16
N ALA A 179 -7.41 -19.47 6.81
CA ALA A 179 -7.84 -19.94 8.13
C ALA A 179 -9.25 -20.54 8.22
N MET A 180 -10.03 -20.58 7.13
CA MET A 180 -11.24 -21.42 7.08
C MET A 180 -10.89 -22.91 6.89
N PRO A 181 -11.73 -23.84 7.40
CA PRO A 181 -11.55 -25.27 7.16
C PRO A 181 -11.51 -25.60 5.66
N GLY A 182 -10.50 -26.38 5.24
CA GLY A 182 -10.32 -26.78 3.84
C GLY A 182 -9.49 -25.81 2.99
N VAL A 183 -9.15 -24.63 3.52
CA VAL A 183 -8.29 -23.66 2.81
C VAL A 183 -6.84 -23.88 3.19
N GLY A 184 -6.04 -24.29 2.19
CA GLY A 184 -4.61 -24.56 2.35
C GLY A 184 -3.73 -23.36 1.99
N SER A 185 -2.46 -23.47 2.36
CA SER A 185 -1.38 -22.59 1.90
C SER A 185 -0.40 -23.34 1.02
N CYS A 186 0.33 -22.59 0.20
CA CYS A 186 1.48 -23.08 -0.54
C CYS A 186 2.57 -23.63 0.41
N GLU A 187 3.48 -24.44 -0.13
CA GLU A 187 4.57 -25.04 0.65
C GLU A 187 5.64 -24.02 1.06
N ASN A 188 5.96 -23.06 0.18
CA ASN A 188 6.99 -22.06 0.41
C ASN A 188 6.45 -20.62 0.19
N PRO A 189 5.98 -19.93 1.25
CA PRO A 189 5.48 -18.56 1.15
C PRO A 189 6.52 -17.52 0.70
N LEU A 190 7.82 -17.84 0.77
CA LEU A 190 8.89 -16.93 0.36
C LEU A 190 8.94 -16.72 -1.16
N GLU A 191 8.37 -17.63 -1.93
CA GLU A 191 8.37 -17.56 -3.40
C GLU A 191 7.11 -16.89 -3.98
N TYR A 192 6.19 -16.43 -3.12
CA TYR A 192 4.94 -15.81 -3.52
C TYR A 192 4.92 -14.32 -3.18
N VAL A 193 4.34 -13.50 -4.05
CA VAL A 193 4.14 -12.07 -3.80
C VAL A 193 2.95 -11.83 -2.87
N ASN A 194 1.83 -12.54 -3.11
CA ASN A 194 0.57 -12.32 -2.43
C ASN A 194 0.18 -13.52 -1.55
N TRP A 195 -0.31 -13.23 -0.34
CA TRP A 195 -0.70 -14.23 0.63
C TRP A 195 -2.11 -14.76 0.37
N ASP A 196 -3.15 -13.92 0.36
CA ASP A 196 -4.56 -14.36 0.46
C ASP A 196 -5.52 -13.73 -0.57
N GLY A 197 -4.98 -12.95 -1.50
CA GLY A 197 -5.72 -12.21 -2.52
C GLY A 197 -5.81 -10.72 -2.27
N VAL A 198 -5.52 -10.27 -1.04
CA VAL A 198 -5.52 -8.84 -0.66
C VAL A 198 -4.18 -8.45 -0.09
N HIS A 199 -3.61 -9.26 0.79
CA HIS A 199 -2.37 -8.94 1.52
C HIS A 199 -1.15 -9.58 0.86
N LEU A 200 -0.01 -8.91 0.96
CA LEU A 200 1.27 -9.45 0.48
C LEU A 200 1.85 -10.48 1.45
N THR A 201 2.77 -11.31 0.97
CA THR A 201 3.56 -12.19 1.83
C THR A 201 4.58 -11.39 2.65
N GLU A 202 5.11 -12.01 3.71
CA GLU A 202 6.19 -11.42 4.50
C GLU A 202 7.44 -11.13 3.65
N ALA A 203 7.78 -12.00 2.70
CA ALA A 203 8.88 -11.78 1.75
C ALA A 203 8.68 -10.53 0.88
N ALA A 204 7.48 -10.33 0.34
CA ALA A 204 7.16 -9.13 -0.44
C ALA A 204 7.20 -7.86 0.43
N TYR A 205 6.64 -7.90 1.63
CA TYR A 205 6.74 -6.77 2.58
C TYR A 205 8.20 -6.50 3.00
N HIS A 206 9.05 -7.52 3.12
CA HIS A 206 10.47 -7.36 3.41
C HIS A 206 11.17 -6.54 2.32
N HIS A 207 10.96 -6.86 1.04
CA HIS A 207 11.50 -6.08 -0.07
C HIS A 207 11.01 -4.63 -0.08
N ILE A 208 9.71 -4.40 0.16
CA ILE A 208 9.14 -3.05 0.23
C ILE A 208 9.77 -2.27 1.40
N ALA A 209 9.80 -2.86 2.59
CA ALA A 209 10.36 -2.23 3.77
C ALA A 209 11.84 -1.89 3.57
N GLN A 210 12.63 -2.79 2.99
CA GLN A 210 14.02 -2.51 2.66
C GLN A 210 14.14 -1.33 1.69
N GLY A 211 13.30 -1.30 0.65
CA GLY A 211 13.30 -0.19 -0.30
C GLY A 211 12.82 1.14 0.27
N TRP A 212 12.01 1.14 1.34
CA TRP A 212 11.68 2.36 2.08
C TRP A 212 12.80 2.80 3.00
N LEU A 213 13.45 1.84 3.67
CA LEU A 213 14.54 2.10 4.60
C LEU A 213 15.76 2.67 3.89
N THR A 214 16.19 2.03 2.80
CA THR A 214 17.44 2.37 2.11
C THR A 214 17.26 2.94 0.69
N GLY A 215 16.02 3.09 0.22
CA GLY A 215 15.73 3.44 -1.17
C GLY A 215 15.59 2.20 -2.06
N PRO A 216 14.94 2.31 -3.24
CA PRO A 216 14.52 3.56 -3.88
C PRO A 216 13.05 3.96 -3.65
N TYR A 217 12.29 3.18 -2.88
CA TYR A 217 10.82 3.31 -2.79
C TYR A 217 10.35 4.32 -1.72
N ALA A 218 11.22 5.22 -1.26
CA ALA A 218 10.85 6.34 -0.40
C ALA A 218 11.66 7.60 -0.72
N GLU A 219 11.02 8.76 -0.65
CA GLU A 219 11.63 10.07 -0.93
C GLU A 219 11.43 11.01 0.27
N PRO A 220 12.51 11.30 1.04
CA PRO A 220 13.79 10.58 1.08
C PRO A 220 13.66 9.19 1.75
N PRO A 221 14.63 8.26 1.57
CA PRO A 221 14.68 7.02 2.34
C PRO A 221 14.63 7.23 3.87
N ILE A 222 14.02 6.28 4.59
CA ILE A 222 13.81 6.41 6.05
C ILE A 222 15.13 6.40 6.81
N LEU A 223 16.11 5.59 6.40
CA LEU A 223 17.44 5.50 7.03
C LEU A 223 18.47 6.40 6.36
N ASN A 224 18.08 7.33 5.48
CA ASN A 224 19.06 8.23 4.85
C ASN A 224 19.98 8.80 5.94
N SER A 225 21.29 8.59 5.73
CA SER A 225 22.36 8.99 6.63
C SER A 225 22.20 10.47 6.95
N VAL A 226 21.73 10.76 8.16
CA VAL A 226 21.99 12.04 8.80
C VAL A 226 23.38 11.91 9.44
N ASP A 227 24.39 11.76 8.59
CA ASP A 227 25.79 11.94 8.99
C ASP A 227 26.26 13.23 8.31
N ASN A 228 25.99 14.33 9.01
CA ASN A 228 26.91 15.45 9.30
C ASN A 228 26.14 16.58 10.00
#